data_AF-A0A9D2TGP4-F1
#
_entry.id   AF-A0A9D2TGP4-F1
#
_cell.length_a   1.000
_cell.length_b   1.000
_cell.length_c   1.000
_cell.angle_alpha   90.00
_cell.angle_beta   90.00
_cell.angle_gamma   90.00
#
_symmetry.space_group_name_H-M   'P 1'
#
loop_
_entity.id
_entity.type
_entity.pdbx_description
1 polymer ?
#
loop_
_entity_poly.entity_id
_entity_poly.type
_entity_poly.pdbx_seq_one_letter_code
_entity_poly.pdbx_strand_id
1 'polypeptide(L)'
;LAATAAVEPALVETDWERAAATIESRTRRGSLVVLITPVEAQVVHSGLLPVAARLAKDHPLVLASVADPALEELAAGREDLESVYRAAAAEQARGERAGVSHALERVGAHVVDAPPDRAPQALADTYLALKAAGRL
;
A
#
# COMPACT_ATOMS: atom_id res chain seq x y z
N LEU A 1 -12.26 -24.85 -3.14
CA LEU A 1 -11.33 -23.70 -3.21
C LEU A 1 -11.91 -22.58 -2.35
N ALA A 2 -11.64 -22.60 -1.05
CA ALA A 2 -11.89 -21.45 -0.18
C ALA A 2 -10.57 -21.21 0.55
N ALA A 3 -9.72 -20.38 -0.05
CA ALA A 3 -8.41 -20.00 0.49
C ALA A 3 -8.51 -18.66 1.24
N THR A 4 -9.64 -18.42 1.91
CA THR A 4 -9.88 -17.22 2.70
C THR A 4 -9.87 -17.62 4.17
N ALA A 5 -8.90 -17.09 4.93
CA ALA A 5 -8.93 -17.20 6.38
C ALA A 5 -9.98 -16.22 6.92
N ALA A 6 -10.69 -16.59 8.00
CA ALA A 6 -11.51 -15.63 8.73
C ALA A 6 -10.57 -14.58 9.37
N VAL A 7 -10.83 -13.31 9.11
CA VAL A 7 -10.07 -12.19 9.68
C VAL A 7 -11.02 -11.40 10.57
N GLU A 8 -10.67 -11.27 11.85
CA GLU A 8 -11.37 -10.43 12.82
C GLU A 8 -10.55 -9.16 13.04
N PRO A 9 -11.18 -7.96 13.03
CA PRO A 9 -10.48 -6.71 13.30
C PRO A 9 -10.00 -6.67 14.76
N ALA A 10 -8.73 -6.33 14.97
CA ALA A 10 -8.15 -6.12 16.28
C ALA A 10 -7.41 -4.77 16.30
N LEU A 11 -7.53 -4.04 17.41
CA LEU A 11 -6.81 -2.77 17.65
C LEU A 11 -5.37 -3.06 18.10
N VAL A 12 -4.60 -3.72 17.23
CA VAL A 12 -3.18 -4.04 17.45
C VAL A 12 -2.39 -3.59 16.21
N GLU A 13 -1.16 -3.18 16.42
CA GLU A 13 -0.26 -2.85 15.32
C GLU A 13 0.04 -4.11 14.50
N THR A 14 0.10 -3.97 13.17
CA THR A 14 0.40 -5.08 12.26
C THR A 14 1.85 -5.53 12.48
N ASP A 15 2.03 -6.79 12.90
CA ASP A 15 3.35 -7.44 12.97
C ASP A 15 3.81 -7.84 11.56
N TRP A 16 4.50 -6.92 10.88
CA TRP A 16 5.01 -7.11 9.53
C TRP A 16 6.07 -8.20 9.42
N GLU A 17 6.84 -8.45 10.48
CA GLU A 17 7.84 -9.52 10.49
C GLU A 17 7.16 -10.89 10.51
N ARG A 18 6.12 -11.06 11.35
CA ARG A 18 5.30 -12.27 11.34
C ARG A 18 4.58 -12.46 10.00
N ALA A 19 4.07 -11.40 9.39
CA ALA A 19 3.45 -11.46 8.07
C ALA A 19 4.44 -11.97 7.01
N ALA A 20 5.65 -11.40 6.97
CA ALA A 20 6.71 -11.79 6.05
C ALA A 20 7.15 -13.24 6.26
N ALA A 21 7.39 -13.67 7.50
CA ALA A 21 7.73 -15.07 7.82
C ALA A 21 6.63 -16.04 7.37
N THR A 22 5.36 -15.63 7.47
CA THR A 22 4.22 -16.42 7.00
C THR A 22 4.19 -16.50 5.47
N ILE A 23 4.50 -15.43 4.76
CA ILE A 23 4.60 -15.41 3.30
C ILE A 23 5.76 -16.29 2.83
N GLU A 24 6.95 -16.11 3.40
CA GLU A 24 8.17 -16.84 3.06
C GLU A 24 8.00 -18.35 3.29
N SER A 25 7.31 -18.76 4.36
CA SER A 25 7.07 -20.18 4.65
C SER A 25 6.01 -20.84 3.75
N ARG A 26 5.14 -20.05 3.11
CA ARG A 26 4.01 -20.57 2.31
C ARG A 26 4.17 -20.41 0.81
N THR A 27 5.11 -19.57 0.37
CA THR A 27 5.30 -19.23 -1.04
C THR A 27 6.62 -19.75 -1.58
N ARG A 28 6.67 -19.97 -2.89
CA ARG A 28 7.94 -20.28 -3.58
C ARG A 28 8.55 -18.97 -4.07
N ARG A 29 9.87 -18.93 -4.19
CA ARG A 29 10.58 -17.78 -4.78
C ARG A 29 9.96 -17.39 -6.13
N GLY A 30 9.79 -16.09 -6.38
CA GLY A 30 9.14 -15.56 -7.58
C GLY A 30 7.61 -15.56 -7.54
N SER A 31 6.97 -16.07 -6.46
CA SER A 31 5.51 -15.90 -6.29
C SER A 31 5.17 -14.42 -6.15
N LEU A 32 4.14 -13.95 -6.84
CA LEU A 32 3.59 -12.62 -6.63
C LEU A 32 3.03 -12.48 -5.20
N VAL A 33 3.50 -11.45 -4.50
CA VAL A 33 2.98 -11.04 -3.19
C VAL A 33 2.23 -9.73 -3.34
N VAL A 34 0.97 -9.70 -2.91
CA VAL A 34 0.15 -8.49 -2.87
C VAL A 34 -0.21 -8.18 -1.42
N LEU A 35 0.25 -7.04 -0.92
CA LEU A 35 -0.10 -6.53 0.41
C LEU A 35 -1.16 -5.45 0.24
N ILE A 36 -2.34 -5.66 0.81
CA ILE A 36 -3.42 -4.66 0.84
C ILE A 36 -3.35 -3.95 2.19
N THR A 37 -2.86 -2.72 2.19
CA THR A 37 -2.61 -1.94 3.40
C THR A 37 -2.57 -0.45 3.08
N PRO A 38 -3.01 0.44 3.98
CA PRO A 38 -2.77 1.88 3.84
C PRO A 38 -1.28 2.17 3.67
N VAL A 39 -0.94 3.05 2.73
CA VAL A 39 0.43 3.54 2.52
C VAL A 39 0.60 4.83 3.33
N GLU A 40 0.85 4.70 4.62
CA GLU A 40 0.97 5.85 5.54
C GLU A 40 2.35 5.90 6.20
N ALA A 41 2.86 7.10 6.49
CA ALA A 41 4.22 7.31 7.00
C ALA A 41 4.50 6.55 8.29
N GLN A 42 3.49 6.47 9.16
CA GLN A 42 3.59 5.79 10.46
C GLN A 42 3.85 4.28 10.28
N VAL A 43 3.16 3.65 9.32
CA VAL A 43 3.24 2.22 9.02
C VAL A 43 4.56 1.84 8.35
N VAL A 44 5.09 2.72 7.49
CA VAL A 44 6.30 2.43 6.71
C VAL A 44 7.58 2.59 7.52
N HIS A 45 7.63 3.58 8.42
CA HIS A 45 8.77 3.76 9.30
C HIS A 45 8.76 2.80 10.51
N SER A 46 7.61 2.25 10.92
CA SER A 46 7.53 1.35 12.09
C SER A 46 7.91 -0.12 11.82
N GLY A 47 8.03 -0.54 10.56
CA GLY A 47 8.54 -1.90 10.26
C GLY A 47 8.26 -2.44 8.86
N LEU A 48 7.39 -1.81 8.08
CA LEU A 48 7.06 -2.31 6.74
C LEU A 48 8.20 -2.12 5.74
N LEU A 49 8.98 -1.04 5.80
CA LEU A 49 10.02 -0.78 4.78
C LEU A 49 11.12 -1.86 4.73
N PRO A 50 11.72 -2.30 5.86
CA PRO A 50 12.69 -3.40 5.85
C PRO A 50 12.07 -4.73 5.37
N VAL A 51 10.83 -5.00 5.77
CA VAL A 51 10.08 -6.19 5.34
C VAL A 51 9.80 -6.16 3.84
N ALA A 52 9.35 -5.02 3.31
CA ALA A 52 9.09 -4.82 1.89
C ALA A 52 10.38 -5.02 1.08
N ALA A 53 11.52 -4.49 1.54
CA ALA A 53 12.80 -4.70 0.89
C ALA A 53 13.21 -6.19 0.86
N ARG A 54 12.97 -6.92 1.96
CA ARG A 54 13.26 -8.36 2.03
C ARG A 54 12.36 -9.16 1.08
N LEU A 55 11.06 -8.91 1.10
CA LEU A 55 10.11 -9.59 0.22
C LEU A 55 10.37 -9.27 -1.25
N ALA A 56 10.60 -7.99 -1.59
CA ALA A 56 10.85 -7.54 -2.96
C ALA A 56 12.13 -8.13 -3.58
N LYS A 57 13.08 -8.58 -2.76
CA LYS A 57 14.29 -9.27 -3.22
C LYS A 57 14.00 -10.62 -3.85
N ASP A 58 13.02 -11.34 -3.32
CA ASP A 58 12.72 -12.73 -3.70
C ASP A 58 11.38 -12.89 -4.42
N HIS A 59 10.54 -11.87 -4.36
CA HIS A 59 9.18 -11.87 -4.89
C HIS A 59 8.86 -10.56 -5.61
N PRO A 60 8.12 -10.59 -6.72
CA PRO A 60 7.39 -9.43 -7.20
C PRO A 60 6.42 -8.99 -6.09
N LEU A 61 6.62 -7.78 -5.56
CA LEU A 61 5.83 -7.24 -4.46
C LEU A 61 4.96 -6.08 -4.95
N VAL A 62 3.66 -6.16 -4.72
CA VAL A 62 2.71 -5.06 -4.95
C VAL A 62 2.13 -4.63 -3.61
N LEU A 63 2.21 -3.35 -3.28
CA LEU A 63 1.45 -2.73 -2.21
C LEU A 63 0.24 -2.03 -2.80
N ALA A 64 -0.95 -2.45 -2.40
CA ALA A 64 -2.20 -1.82 -2.80
C ALA A 64 -2.80 -1.06 -1.61
N SER A 65 -2.84 0.27 -1.75
CA SER A 65 -3.52 1.19 -0.85
C SER A 65 -4.80 1.68 -1.51
N VAL A 66 -5.86 1.76 -0.70
CA VAL A 66 -7.12 2.35 -1.12
C VAL A 66 -7.13 3.78 -0.60
N ALA A 67 -7.02 4.74 -1.51
CA ALA A 67 -7.03 6.16 -1.17
C ALA A 67 -8.43 6.56 -0.67
N ASP A 68 -8.50 7.30 0.44
CA ASP A 68 -9.75 7.87 0.93
C ASP A 68 -10.18 9.07 0.07
N PRO A 69 -11.30 9.00 -0.68
CA PRO A 69 -11.77 10.11 -1.52
C PRO A 69 -12.20 11.34 -0.71
N ALA A 70 -12.59 11.19 0.56
CA ALA A 70 -12.98 12.32 1.41
C ALA A 70 -11.79 13.26 1.68
N LEU A 71 -10.56 12.75 1.70
CA LEU A 71 -9.35 13.57 1.83
C LEU A 71 -9.14 14.50 0.62
N GLU A 72 -9.49 14.05 -0.58
CA GLU A 72 -9.39 14.87 -1.80
C GLU A 72 -10.47 15.96 -1.84
N GLU A 73 -11.69 15.65 -1.38
CA GLU A 73 -12.78 16.64 -1.27
C GLU A 73 -12.43 17.73 -0.25
N LEU A 74 -11.84 17.36 0.88
CA LEU A 74 -11.37 18.29 1.90
C LEU A 74 -10.21 19.18 1.43
N ALA A 75 -9.34 18.68 0.54
CA ALA A 75 -8.26 19.47 -0.07
C ALA A 75 -8.76 20.55 -1.02
N ALA A 76 -9.94 20.34 -1.65
CA ALA A 76 -10.49 21.24 -2.66
C ALA A 76 -11.22 22.47 -2.07
N GLY A 77 -11.71 22.40 -0.84
CA GLY A 77 -12.48 23.47 -0.19
C GLY A 77 -11.64 24.67 0.25
N ARG A 78 -12.06 25.89 -0.09
CA ARG A 78 -11.38 27.16 0.30
C ARG A 78 -12.35 28.27 0.72
N GLU A 79 -13.53 27.91 1.22
CA GLU A 79 -14.64 28.84 1.44
C GLU A 79 -14.53 29.63 2.76
N ASP A 80 -13.89 29.05 3.78
CA ASP A 80 -13.65 29.68 5.08
C ASP A 80 -12.27 29.33 5.69
N LEU A 81 -11.87 30.02 6.77
CA LEU A 81 -10.57 29.82 7.41
C LEU A 81 -10.36 28.35 7.86
N GLU A 82 -11.41 27.69 8.33
CA GLU A 82 -11.36 26.28 8.74
C GLU A 82 -11.08 25.35 7.55
N SER A 83 -11.72 25.61 6.40
CA SER A 83 -11.50 24.88 5.15
C SER A 83 -10.08 25.04 4.62
N VAL A 84 -9.47 26.22 4.79
CA VAL A 84 -8.06 26.45 4.43
C VAL A 84 -7.12 25.61 5.29
N TYR A 85 -7.37 25.53 6.60
CA TYR A 85 -6.58 24.66 7.48
C TYR A 85 -6.78 23.17 7.15
N ARG A 86 -8.02 22.73 6.88
CA ARG A 86 -8.29 21.34 6.45
C ARG A 86 -7.60 21.03 5.11
N ALA A 87 -7.63 21.95 4.16
CA ALA A 87 -6.96 21.77 2.87
C ALA A 87 -5.44 21.68 3.02
N ALA A 88 -4.84 22.52 3.88
CA ALA A 88 -3.41 22.43 4.17
C ALA A 88 -3.02 21.09 4.83
N ALA A 89 -3.84 20.59 5.76
CA ALA A 89 -3.62 19.29 6.39
C ALA A 89 -3.75 18.14 5.39
N ALA A 90 -4.73 18.20 4.47
CA ALA A 90 -4.91 17.22 3.41
C ALA A 90 -3.71 17.18 2.44
N GLU A 91 -3.18 18.34 2.04
CA GLU A 91 -1.96 18.43 1.21
C GLU A 91 -0.73 17.89 1.93
N GLN A 92 -0.59 18.14 3.24
CA GLN A 92 0.49 17.54 4.02
C GLN A 92 0.38 16.00 4.03
N ALA A 93 -0.81 15.47 4.31
CA ALA A 93 -1.04 14.03 4.32
C ALA A 93 -0.79 13.39 2.95
N ARG A 94 -1.07 14.12 1.85
CA ARG A 94 -0.77 13.69 0.48
C ARG A 94 0.73 13.66 0.20
N GLY A 95 1.46 14.69 0.64
CA GLY A 95 2.92 14.76 0.53
C GLY A 95 3.62 13.63 1.29
N GLU A 96 3.17 13.34 2.51
CA GLU A 96 3.67 12.21 3.30
C GLU A 96 3.44 10.87 2.59
N ARG A 97 2.22 10.65 2.07
CA ARG A 97 1.87 9.45 1.28
C ARG A 97 2.75 9.26 0.05
N ALA A 98 3.00 10.35 -0.69
CA ALA A 98 3.86 10.31 -1.88
C ALA A 98 5.30 9.96 -1.52
N GLY A 99 5.85 10.54 -0.44
CA GLY A 99 7.20 10.23 0.05
C GLY A 99 7.34 8.76 0.46
N VAL A 100 6.32 8.22 1.11
CA VAL A 100 6.27 6.82 1.52
C VAL A 100 6.20 5.87 0.33
N SER A 101 5.33 6.16 -0.63
CA SER A 101 5.22 5.41 -1.88
C SER A 101 6.57 5.35 -2.60
N HIS A 102 7.24 6.50 -2.71
CA HIS A 102 8.56 6.58 -3.32
C HIS A 102 9.61 5.75 -2.57
N ALA A 103 9.59 5.75 -1.23
CA ALA A 103 10.50 4.92 -0.43
C ALA A 103 10.28 3.41 -0.68
N LEU A 104 9.02 2.98 -0.79
CA LEU A 104 8.66 1.58 -1.10
C LEU A 104 9.09 1.19 -2.52
N GLU A 105 8.87 2.06 -3.50
CA GLU A 105 9.31 1.84 -4.88
C GLU A 105 10.84 1.69 -4.97
N ARG A 106 11.59 2.51 -4.21
CA ARG A 106 13.05 2.43 -4.16
C ARG A 106 13.59 1.12 -3.62
N VAL A 107 12.80 0.39 -2.81
CA VAL A 107 13.17 -0.94 -2.33
C VAL A 107 12.64 -2.07 -3.23
N GLY A 108 12.06 -1.73 -4.38
CA GLY A 108 11.68 -2.69 -5.42
C GLY A 108 10.21 -3.09 -5.43
N ALA A 109 9.37 -2.49 -4.58
CA ALA A 109 7.93 -2.70 -4.59
C ALA A 109 7.24 -1.93 -5.72
N HIS A 110 6.05 -2.39 -6.12
CA HIS A 110 5.11 -1.64 -6.94
C HIS A 110 4.03 -1.08 -6.05
N VAL A 111 3.77 0.22 -6.12
CA VAL A 111 2.73 0.86 -5.30
C VAL A 111 1.53 1.19 -6.17
N VAL A 112 0.36 0.73 -5.74
CA VAL A 112 -0.94 1.06 -6.29
C VAL A 112 -1.68 1.84 -5.22
N ASP A 113 -1.83 3.15 -5.40
CA ASP A 113 -2.66 4.00 -4.53
C ASP A 113 -3.78 4.60 -5.37
N ALA A 114 -5.00 4.11 -5.16
CA ALA A 114 -6.15 4.47 -5.99
C ALA A 114 -7.43 4.50 -5.14
N PRO A 115 -8.43 5.34 -5.52
CA PRO A 115 -9.70 5.37 -4.81
C PRO A 115 -10.47 4.04 -4.96
N PRO A 116 -11.44 3.73 -4.09
CA PRO A 116 -12.07 2.41 -3.99
C PRO A 116 -12.69 1.90 -5.29
N ASP A 117 -13.25 2.79 -6.10
CA ASP A 117 -13.87 2.52 -7.41
C ASP A 117 -12.84 2.09 -8.46
N ARG A 118 -11.58 2.53 -8.32
CA ARG A 118 -10.49 2.25 -9.27
C ARG A 118 -9.45 1.27 -8.76
N ALA A 119 -9.35 1.07 -7.45
CA ALA A 119 -8.33 0.22 -6.84
C ALA A 119 -8.30 -1.23 -7.38
N PRO A 120 -9.44 -1.93 -7.57
CA PRO A 120 -9.42 -3.28 -8.15
C PRO A 120 -8.87 -3.32 -9.57
N GLN A 121 -9.25 -2.34 -10.40
CA GLN A 121 -8.79 -2.25 -11.79
C GLN A 121 -7.30 -1.91 -11.83
N ALA A 122 -6.86 -0.90 -11.07
CA ALA A 122 -5.46 -0.50 -11.01
C ALA A 122 -4.55 -1.66 -10.57
N LEU A 123 -4.98 -2.44 -9.56
CA LEU A 123 -4.26 -3.63 -9.12
C LEU A 123 -4.18 -4.70 -10.23
N ALA A 124 -5.27 -4.93 -10.95
CA ALA A 124 -5.29 -5.85 -12.08
C ALA A 124 -4.35 -5.40 -13.21
N ASP A 125 -4.34 -4.12 -13.53
CA ASP A 125 -3.45 -3.54 -14.54
C ASP A 125 -1.97 -3.70 -14.14
N THR A 126 -1.61 -3.46 -12.88
CA THR A 126 -0.27 -3.72 -12.36
C THR A 126 0.12 -5.18 -12.48
N TYR A 127 -0.79 -6.11 -12.12
CA TYR A 127 -0.56 -7.54 -12.30
C TYR A 127 -0.28 -7.89 -13.77
N LEU A 128 -1.09 -7.37 -14.70
CA LEU A 128 -0.92 -7.63 -16.13
C LEU A 128 0.39 -7.05 -16.67
N ALA A 129 0.78 -5.86 -16.23
CA ALA A 129 2.05 -5.25 -16.58
C ALA A 129 3.25 -6.09 -16.10
N LEU A 130 3.19 -6.59 -14.87
CA LEU A 130 4.22 -7.48 -14.32
C LEU A 130 4.33 -8.79 -15.10
N LYS A 131 3.18 -9.37 -15.46
CA LYS A 131 3.12 -10.58 -16.28
C LYS A 131 3.71 -10.34 -17.67
N ALA A 132 3.34 -9.23 -18.32
CA ALA A 132 3.85 -8.87 -19.64
C ALA A 132 5.36 -8.60 -19.64
N ALA A 133 5.91 -8.09 -18.54
CA ALA A 133 7.34 -7.87 -18.36
C ALA A 133 8.14 -9.15 -18.04
N GLY A 134 7.50 -10.34 -18.00
CA GLY A 134 8.15 -11.60 -17.64
C GLY A 134 8.62 -11.63 -16.18
N ARG A 135 8.01 -10.83 -15.31
CA ARG A 135 8.34 -10.75 -13.88
C ARG A 135 7.49 -11.68 -13.02
N LEU A 136 6.48 -12.34 -13.60
CA LEU A 136 5.59 -13.32 -12.95
C LEU A 136 5.67 -14.69 -13.64
#